data_AF-A0A2U9R8Z9-F1
#
_entry.id   AF-A0A2U9R8Z9-F1
#
_cell.length_a   1.000
_cell.length_b   1.000
_cell.length_c   1.000
_cell.angle_alpha   90.00
_cell.angle_beta   90.00
_cell.angle_gamma   90.00
#
_symmetry.space_group_name_H-M   'P 1'
#
loop_
_entity.id
_entity.type
_entity.pdbx_description
1 polymer ?
#
loop_
_entity_poly.entity_id
_entity_poly.type
_entity_poly.pdbx_seq_one_letter_code
_entity_poly.pdbx_strand_id
1 'polypeptide(L)'
;MSFQPVNPKPYLNSLIGLKVCVRLKFSGTEYHGTLVSVDNYMNVLLDKDVCEIEQQEPGQSPDLTKGTPLNNQVFVRCNNVMWIGKDV
;
A
#
# COMPACT_ATOMS: atom_id res chain seq x y z
N MET A 1 21.76 14.02 8.16
CA MET A 1 20.43 14.56 8.49
C MET A 1 19.98 13.94 9.80
N SER A 2 19.56 14.73 10.80
CA SER A 2 19.02 14.14 12.04
C SER A 2 17.64 13.54 11.74
N PHE A 3 17.39 12.32 12.20
CA PHE A 3 16.08 11.70 12.12
C PHE A 3 15.07 12.57 12.89
N GLN A 4 14.13 13.19 12.17
CA GLN A 4 12.99 13.84 12.79
C GLN A 4 11.84 12.83 12.81
N PRO A 5 11.48 12.29 13.98
CA PRO A 5 10.36 11.36 14.08
C PRO A 5 9.08 12.09 13.66
N VAL A 6 8.45 11.60 12.59
CA VAL A 6 7.15 12.08 12.13
C VAL A 6 6.09 11.19 12.75
N ASN A 7 5.04 11.80 13.31
CA ASN A 7 3.92 11.03 13.83
C ASN A 7 3.26 10.21 12.70
N PRO A 8 2.76 9.00 12.96
CA PRO A 8 2.16 8.15 11.92
C PRO A 8 0.96 8.80 11.22
N LYS A 9 0.14 9.57 11.95
CA LYS A 9 -1.02 10.28 11.37
C LYS A 9 -0.63 11.30 10.29
N PRO A 10 0.23 12.30 10.57
CA PRO A 10 0.66 13.23 9.52
C PRO A 10 1.44 12.53 8.41
N TYR A 11 2.17 11.44 8.71
CA TYR A 11 2.81 10.64 7.67
C TYR A 11 1.78 10.03 6.70
N LEU A 12 0.75 9.35 7.19
CA LEU A 12 -0.30 8.78 6.34
C LEU A 12 -1.04 9.83 5.52
N ASN A 13 -1.33 10.99 6.12
CA ASN A 13 -1.94 12.11 5.39
C ASN A 13 -1.02 12.65 4.29
N SER A 14 0.31 12.62 4.48
CA SER A 14 1.26 13.06 3.45
C SER A 14 1.33 12.12 2.24
N LEU A 15 0.84 10.89 2.37
CA LEU A 15 0.81 9.91 1.28
C LEU A 15 -0.42 10.06 0.39
N ILE A 16 -1.43 10.87 0.78
CA ILE A 16 -2.66 11.05 0.01
C ILE A 16 -2.31 11.72 -1.34
N GLY A 17 -2.79 11.13 -2.43
CA GLY A 17 -2.51 11.53 -3.81
C GLY A 17 -1.18 11.01 -4.36
N LEU A 18 -0.41 10.25 -3.59
CA LEU A 18 0.83 9.60 -4.04
C LEU A 18 0.61 8.11 -4.31
N LYS A 19 1.51 7.53 -5.10
CA LYS A 19 1.58 6.07 -5.23
C LYS A 19 2.15 5.45 -3.96
N VAL A 20 1.43 4.45 -3.46
CA VAL A 20 1.75 3.71 -2.25
C VAL A 20 1.72 2.22 -2.52
N CYS A 21 2.50 1.49 -1.73
CA CYS A 21 2.42 0.05 -1.60
C CYS A 21 1.77 -0.29 -0.25
N VAL A 22 0.76 -1.16 -0.29
CA VAL A 22 0.04 -1.67 0.88
C VAL A 22 0.19 -3.18 0.92
N ARG A 23 0.93 -3.69 1.90
CA ARG A 23 1.12 -5.13 2.08
C ARG A 23 0.10 -5.73 3.03
N LEU A 24 -0.44 -6.88 2.68
CA LEU A 24 -1.33 -7.67 3.55
C LEU A 24 -0.56 -8.63 4.47
N LYS A 25 -1.11 -8.88 5.67
CA LYS A 25 -0.47 -9.71 6.72
C LYS A 25 -0.26 -11.18 6.36
N PHE A 26 -1.25 -11.82 5.75
CA PHE A 26 -1.30 -13.28 5.68
C PHE A 26 -1.11 -13.83 4.27
N SER A 27 -1.54 -13.09 3.25
CA SER A 27 -1.47 -13.55 1.86
C SER A 27 -0.15 -13.22 1.16
N GLY A 28 0.69 -12.36 1.74
CA GLY A 28 1.88 -11.84 1.05
C GLY A 28 1.55 -10.97 -0.17
N THR A 29 0.28 -10.62 -0.36
CA THR A 29 -0.20 -9.75 -1.43
C THR A 29 0.16 -8.30 -1.13
N GLU A 30 0.63 -7.60 -2.16
CA GLU A 30 0.93 -6.18 -2.14
C GLU A 30 0.04 -5.46 -3.15
N TYR A 31 -0.65 -4.41 -2.70
CA TYR A 31 -1.40 -3.52 -3.57
C TYR A 31 -0.58 -2.26 -3.83
N HIS A 32 -0.26 -2.02 -5.09
CA HIS A 32 0.41 -0.82 -5.56
C HIS A 32 -0.61 0.06 -6.25
N GLY A 33 -0.80 1.30 -5.80
CA GLY A 33 -1.77 2.20 -6.41
C GLY A 33 -1.74 3.60 -5.81
N THR A 34 -2.53 4.51 -6.39
CA THR A 34 -2.63 5.88 -5.88
C THR A 34 -3.55 5.92 -4.66
N LEU A 35 -3.05 6.51 -3.56
CA LEU A 35 -3.81 6.67 -2.33
C LEU A 35 -4.86 7.78 -2.45
N VAL A 36 -6.14 7.43 -2.36
CA VAL A 36 -7.25 8.41 -2.43
C VAL A 36 -7.58 8.95 -1.06
N SER A 37 -7.70 8.07 -0.07
CA SER A 37 -8.05 8.48 1.30
C SER A 37 -7.59 7.45 2.33
N VAL A 38 -7.43 7.93 3.56
CA VAL A 38 -7.17 7.12 4.75
C VAL A 38 -8.11 7.56 5.88
N ASP A 39 -8.38 6.66 6.81
CA ASP A 39 -9.05 7.02 8.06
C ASP A 39 -8.14 6.85 9.29
N ASN A 40 -8.67 7.17 10.47
CA ASN A 40 -7.95 7.05 11.74
C ASN A 40 -7.59 5.61 12.12
N TYR A 41 -8.25 4.62 11.53
CA TYR A 41 -7.98 3.20 11.73
C TYR A 41 -7.03 2.64 10.68
N MET A 42 -6.57 3.45 9.71
CA MET A 42 -5.76 3.02 8.58
C MET A 42 -6.52 2.11 7.60
N ASN A 43 -7.83 2.31 7.46
CA ASN A 43 -8.53 1.84 6.27
C ASN A 43 -8.05 2.68 5.08
N VAL A 44 -7.78 2.01 3.96
CA VAL A 44 -7.12 2.61 2.79
C VAL A 44 -8.07 2.51 1.60
N LEU A 45 -8.25 3.62 0.91
CA LEU A 45 -8.88 3.66 -0.41
C LEU A 45 -7.81 3.92 -1.46
N LEU A 46 -7.66 3.00 -2.40
CA LEU A 46 -6.79 3.14 -3.56
C LEU A 46 -7.63 3.40 -4.81
N ASP A 47 -7.09 4.18 -5.75
CA ASP A 47 -7.78 4.52 -6.99
C ASP A 47 -7.78 3.36 -7.99
N LYS A 48 -8.33 3.57 -9.19
CA LYS A 48 -8.46 2.54 -10.24
C LYS A 48 -7.14 2.02 -10.81
N ASP A 49 -6.02 2.67 -10.49
CA ASP A 49 -4.68 2.30 -10.94
C ASP A 49 -4.02 1.21 -10.07
N VAL A 50 -4.80 0.50 -9.24
CA VAL A 50 -4.28 -0.57 -8.39
C VAL A 50 -3.79 -1.76 -9.22
N CYS A 51 -2.53 -2.11 -8.97
CA CYS A 51 -1.93 -3.38 -9.34
C CYS A 51 -1.80 -4.28 -8.11
N GLU A 52 -2.31 -5.49 -8.22
CA GLU A 52 -2.13 -6.55 -7.23
C GLU A 52 -0.89 -7.36 -7.57
N ILE A 53 0.07 -7.43 -6.64
CA ILE A 53 1.29 -8.21 -6.77
C ILE A 53 1.25 -9.32 -5.70
N GLU A 54 1.14 -10.57 -6.16
CA GLU A 54 1.29 -11.72 -5.27
C GLU A 54 2.77 -12.04 -5.10
N GLN A 55 3.27 -11.98 -3.87
CA GLN A 55 4.65 -12.37 -3.61
C GLN A 55 4.77 -13.91 -3.70
N GLN A 56 5.47 -14.40 -4.71
CA GLN A 56 5.88 -15.81 -4.77
C GLN A 56 7.07 -16.04 -3.83
N GLU A 57 6.86 -16.88 -2.82
CA GLU A 57 7.84 -17.43 -1.86
C GLU A 57 8.72 -16.44 -1.04
N PRO A 58 9.02 -16.76 0.23
CA PRO A 58 9.91 -15.93 1.05
C PRO A 58 11.35 -15.98 0.52
N GLY A 59 11.77 -14.94 -0.20
CA GLY A 59 13.15 -14.77 -0.66
C GLY A 59 13.31 -14.30 -2.11
N GLN A 60 12.23 -14.25 -2.91
CA GLN A 60 12.28 -13.64 -4.23
C GLN A 60 11.89 -12.16 -4.16
N SER A 61 12.67 -11.32 -4.85
CA SER A 61 12.29 -9.95 -5.15
C SER A 61 10.95 -9.96 -5.89
N PRO A 62 9.95 -9.17 -5.48
CA PRO A 62 8.66 -9.13 -6.17
C PRO A 62 8.91 -8.74 -7.62
N ASP A 63 8.57 -9.63 -8.54
CA ASP A 63 8.66 -9.37 -9.97
C ASP A 63 7.51 -8.42 -10.33
N LEU A 64 7.82 -7.11 -10.39
CA LEU A 64 6.89 -6.03 -10.73
C LEU A 64 6.18 -6.24 -12.08
N THR A 65 6.67 -7.18 -12.90
CA THR A 65 6.13 -7.54 -14.21
C THR A 65 4.88 -8.44 -14.12
N LYS A 66 4.59 -9.05 -12.96
CA LYS A 66 3.43 -9.95 -12.74
C LYS A 66 2.32 -9.32 -11.90
N GLY A 67 2.21 -8.00 -11.87
CA GLY A 67 1.07 -7.34 -11.23
C GLY A 67 -0.21 -7.53 -12.04
N THR A 68 -1.28 -8.04 -11.42
CA THR A 68 -2.61 -8.07 -12.06
C THR A 68 -3.28 -6.71 -11.84
N PRO A 69 -3.57 -5.94 -12.90
CA PRO A 69 -4.25 -4.67 -12.74
C PRO A 69 -5.74 -4.94 -12.44
N LEU A 70 -6.23 -4.39 -11.33
CA LEU A 70 -7.62 -4.59 -10.91
C LEU A 70 -8.60 -3.66 -11.64
N ASN A 71 -8.10 -2.55 -12.21
CA ASN A 71 -8.83 -1.51 -12.96
C ASN A 71 -10.03 -0.89 -12.22
N ASN A 72 -10.14 -1.13 -10.92
CA ASN A 72 -11.24 -0.74 -10.05
C ASN A 72 -10.68 -0.08 -8.79
N GLN A 73 -11.49 0.74 -8.11
CA GLN A 73 -11.11 1.25 -6.81
C GLN A 73 -11.09 0.12 -5.79
N VAL A 74 -10.05 0.08 -4.97
CA VAL A 74 -9.84 -0.96 -3.98
C VAL A 74 -9.93 -0.36 -2.59
N PHE A 75 -10.80 -0.93 -1.77
CA PHE A 75 -10.92 -0.60 -0.36
C PHE A 75 -10.29 -1.70 0.49
N VAL A 76 -9.25 -1.34 1.25
CA VAL A 76 -8.53 -2.26 2.12
C VAL A 76 -8.85 -1.98 3.58
N ARG A 77 -9.33 -3.00 4.30
CA ARG A 77 -9.59 -2.91 5.73
C ARG A 77 -8.29 -2.97 6.53
N CYS A 78 -8.14 -2.08 7.50
CA CYS A 78 -6.96 -1.94 8.34
C CYS A 78 -6.49 -3.22 9.04
N ASN A 79 -7.43 -4.09 9.42
CA ASN A 79 -7.13 -5.34 10.12
C ASN A 79 -6.15 -6.24 9.35
N ASN A 80 -6.19 -6.16 8.02
CA ASN A 80 -5.37 -6.97 7.12
C ASN A 80 -4.08 -6.28 6.69
N VAL A 81 -3.95 -4.97 6.93
CA VAL A 81 -2.76 -4.19 6.55
C VAL A 81 -1.59 -4.53 7.46
N MET A 82 -0.47 -4.93 6.86
CA MET A 82 0.81 -5.16 7.55
C MET A 82 1.62 -3.87 7.62
N TRP A 83 1.84 -3.23 6.46
CA TRP A 83 2.51 -1.93 6.36
C TRP A 83 2.02 -1.15 5.14
N ILE A 84 2.23 0.17 5.20
CA ILE A 84 1.95 1.12 4.11
C ILE A 84 3.24 1.91 3.89
N GLY A 85 3.67 2.02 2.64
CA GLY A 85 4.87 2.75 2.25
C GLY A 85 4.67 3.49 0.94
N LYS A 86 5.50 4.51 0.70
CA LYS A 86 5.57 5.16 -0.61
C LYS A 86 6.17 4.19 -1.62
N ASP A 87 5.54 4.05 -2.78
CA ASP A 87 6.07 3.31 -3.91
C ASP A 87 7.12 4.18 -4.62
N VAL A 88 8.38 3.74 -4.69
CA VAL A 88 9.53 4.52 -5.20
C VAL A 88 10.02 3.95 -6.51
#